data_AF-A0A1I1WCL4-F1
#
_entry.id   AF-A0A1I1WCL4-F1
#
_cell.length_a   1.000
_cell.length_b   1.000
_cell.length_c   1.000
_cell.angle_alpha   90.00
_cell.angle_beta   90.00
_cell.angle_gamma   90.00
#
_symmetry.space_group_name_H-M   'P 1'
#
loop_
_entity.id
_entity.type
_entity.pdbx_description
1 polymer ?
#
loop_
_entity_poly.entity_id
_entity_poly.type
_entity_poly.pdbx_seq_one_letter_code
_entity_poly.pdbx_strand_id
1 'polypeptide(L)' 'SDENELIADLLVGLTDARKTWGFGLCFLHLRNVKGHPWNHKRIYRIYCALKLNLRPSRDIAAQYPAG' A
#
# COMPACT_ATOMS: atom_id res chain seq x y z
N SER A 1 15.26 5.20 -3.68
CA SER A 1 15.89 4.20 -2.78
C SER A 1 15.02 2.99 -2.91
N ASP A 2 15.63 1.90 -3.32
CA ASP A 2 14.98 0.67 -3.77
C ASP A 2 14.03 0.10 -2.71
N GLU A 3 14.32 0.32 -1.42
CA GLU A 3 13.44 -0.08 -0.33
C GLU A 3 12.12 0.73 -0.27
N ASN A 4 12.11 2.02 -0.66
CA ASN A 4 10.86 2.79 -0.74
C ASN A 4 9.97 2.30 -1.87
N GLU A 5 10.56 1.94 -3.01
CA GLU A 5 9.85 1.39 -4.16
C GLU A 5 9.26 0.01 -3.80
N LEU A 6 10.04 -0.85 -3.16
CA LEU A 6 9.54 -2.13 -2.63
C LEU A 6 8.40 -1.95 -1.63
N ILE A 7 8.51 -1.00 -0.69
CA ILE A 7 7.42 -0.69 0.24
C ILE A 7 6.17 -0.23 -0.53
N ALA A 8 6.34 0.62 -1.55
CA ALA A 8 5.24 1.13 -2.35
C ALA A 8 4.51 0.00 -3.09
N ASP A 9 5.24 -0.87 -3.77
CA ASP A 9 4.68 -1.99 -4.54
C ASP A 9 3.91 -2.96 -3.63
N LEU A 10 4.48 -3.28 -2.45
CA LEU A 10 3.81 -4.14 -1.49
C LEU A 10 2.55 -3.49 -0.91
N LEU A 11 2.57 -2.18 -0.63
CA LEU A 11 1.39 -1.46 -0.13
C LEU A 11 0.27 -1.44 -1.18
N VAL A 12 0.58 -1.13 -2.44
CA VAL A 12 -0.39 -1.15 -3.55
C VAL A 12 -1.01 -2.54 -3.69
N GLY A 13 -0.17 -3.58 -3.81
CA GLY A 13 -0.64 -4.96 -3.95
C GLY A 13 -1.49 -5.44 -2.77
N LEU A 14 -1.13 -5.07 -1.53
CA LEU A 14 -1.93 -5.40 -0.35
C LEU A 14 -3.30 -4.70 -0.37
N THR A 15 -3.34 -3.41 -0.70
CA THR A 15 -4.59 -2.65 -0.75
C THR A 15 -5.50 -3.09 -1.90
N ASP A 16 -4.95 -3.54 -3.02
CA ASP A 16 -5.72 -4.10 -4.14
C ASP A 16 -6.32 -5.46 -3.80
N ALA A 17 -5.53 -6.34 -3.19
CA ALA A 17 -5.97 -7.68 -2.78
C ALA A 17 -6.92 -7.64 -1.57
N ARG A 18 -6.74 -6.68 -0.65
CA ARG A 18 -7.49 -6.55 0.59
C ARG A 18 -8.12 -5.15 0.69
N LYS A 19 -9.10 -4.88 -0.15
CA LYS A 19 -9.77 -3.57 -0.30
C LYS A 19 -10.35 -2.99 1.00
N THR A 20 -10.61 -3.80 2.02
CA THR A 20 -11.11 -3.35 3.32
C THR A 20 -9.99 -2.93 4.27
N TRP A 21 -8.74 -3.31 4.00
CA TRP A 21 -7.62 -3.02 4.87
C TRP A 21 -7.24 -1.54 4.82
N GLY A 22 -7.05 -0.96 6.00
CA GLY A 22 -6.41 0.33 6.17
C GLY A 22 -4.92 0.18 6.46
N PHE A 23 -4.25 1.32 6.66
CA PHE A 23 -2.82 1.39 6.96
C PHE A 23 -2.36 0.45 8.08
N GLY A 24 -3.07 0.40 9.21
CA GLY A 24 -2.66 -0.42 10.36
C GLY A 24 -2.54 -1.91 10.04
N LEU A 25 -3.47 -2.46 9.25
CA LEU A 25 -3.43 -3.86 8.83
C LEU A 25 -2.32 -4.10 7.79
N CYS A 26 -2.10 -3.15 6.87
CA CYS A 26 -0.99 -3.23 5.92
C CYS A 26 0.36 -3.24 6.66
N PHE A 27 0.56 -2.31 7.60
CA PHE A 27 1.77 -2.25 8.43
C PHE A 27 1.98 -3.55 9.22
N LEU A 28 0.93 -4.05 9.89
CA LEU A 28 1.02 -5.27 10.68
C LEU A 28 1.40 -6.48 9.81
N HIS A 29 0.86 -6.58 8.60
CA HIS A 29 1.19 -7.65 7.66
C HIS A 29 2.65 -7.57 7.19
N LEU A 30 3.12 -6.37 6.80
CA LEU A 30 4.52 -6.18 6.40
C LEU A 30 5.49 -6.53 7.53
N ARG A 31 5.14 -6.19 8.78
CA ARG A 31 5.99 -6.45 9.94
C ARG A 31 5.96 -7.92 10.39
N ASN A 32 4.78 -8.51 10.51
CA ASN A 32 4.61 -9.80 11.19
C ASN A 32 4.55 -10.99 10.22
N VAL A 33 4.05 -10.78 9.00
CA VAL A 33 3.92 -11.85 8.00
C VAL A 33 5.09 -11.84 7.04
N LYS A 34 5.48 -10.66 6.55
CA LYS A 34 6.67 -10.52 5.68
C LYS A 34 7.98 -10.37 6.45
N GLY A 35 7.92 -10.06 7.74
CA GLY A 35 9.10 -9.94 8.59
C GLY A 35 9.95 -8.69 8.36
N HIS A 36 9.43 -7.68 7.64
CA HIS A 36 10.22 -6.50 7.32
C HIS A 36 10.38 -5.58 8.54
N PRO A 37 11.63 -5.26 8.97
CA PRO A 37 11.88 -4.46 10.17
C PRO A 37 11.71 -2.94 9.95
N TRP A 38 10.95 -2.53 8.94
CA TRP A 38 10.82 -1.12 8.53
C TRP A 38 10.16 -0.23 9.58
N ASN A 39 10.54 1.06 9.55
CA ASN A 39 10.01 2.08 10.45
C ASN A 39 8.55 2.43 10.08
N HIS A 40 7.67 2.44 11.09
CA HIS A 40 6.27 2.78 10.93
C HIS A 40 6.03 4.15 10.25
N LYS A 41 6.78 5.19 10.62
CA LYS A 41 6.67 6.53 10.02
C LYS A 41 7.08 6.52 8.54
N ARG A 42 8.08 5.71 8.17
CA ARG A 42 8.52 5.57 6.77
C ARG A 42 7.40 4.98 5.92
N ILE A 43 6.82 3.87 6.35
CA ILE A 43 5.71 3.20 5.64
C ILE A 43 4.52 4.16 5.55
N TYR A 44 4.17 4.86 6.65
CA TYR A 44 3.06 5.82 6.64
C TYR A 44 3.25 6.95 5.62
N ARG A 45 4.47 7.52 5.52
CA ARG A 45 4.78 8.56 4.52
C ARG A 45 4.54 8.07 3.09
N ILE A 46 4.97 6.84 2.79
CA ILE A 46 4.80 6.24 1.46
C ILE A 46 3.31 5.95 1.21
N TYR A 47 2.62 5.39 2.19
CA TYR A 47 1.18 5.13 2.13
C TYR A 47 0.36 6.39 1.82
N CYS A 48 0.69 7.51 2.46
CA CYS A 48 0.07 8.81 2.18
C CYS A 48 0.49 9.39 0.82
N ALA A 49 1.75 9.24 0.43
CA ALA A 49 2.23 9.70 -0.88
C ALA A 49 1.52 8.99 -2.04
N LEU A 50 1.20 7.70 -1.86
CA LEU A 50 0.39 6.90 -2.77
C LEU A 50 -1.12 7.20 -2.70
N LYS A 51 -1.54 8.11 -1.80
CA LYS A 51 -2.95 8.47 -1.55
C LYS A 51 -3.85 7.27 -1.22
N LEU A 52 -3.31 6.17 -0.71
CA LEU A 52 -4.08 4.97 -0.35
C LEU A 52 -5.05 5.21 0.82
N ASN A 53 -4.86 6.29 1.57
CA ASN A 53 -5.78 6.78 2.60
C ASN A 53 -7.04 7.43 2.02
N LEU A 54 -6.97 7.92 0.78
CA LEU A 54 -8.10 8.50 0.06
C LEU A 54 -8.69 7.38 -0.77
N ARG A 55 -9.80 6.80 -0.33
CA ARG A 55 -10.53 5.82 -1.14
C ARG A 55 -11.31 6.59 -2.22
N PRO A 56 -10.94 6.58 -3.51
CA PRO A 56 -11.92 6.87 -4.54
C PRO A 56 -12.97 5.75 -4.49
N SER A 57 -14.27 6.09 -4.42
CA SER A 57 -15.31 5.12 -4.70
C SER A 57 -14.99 4.51 -6.08
N ARG A 58 -15.03 3.18 -6.18
CA ARG A 58 -14.69 2.46 -7.41
C ARG A 58 -15.79 2.66 -8.45
N ASP A 59 -15.82 3.85 -9.04
CA ASP A 59 -16.41 4.14 -10.35
C ASP A 59 -15.30 4.65 -11.30
N ILE A 60 -14.11 4.07 -11.19
CA ILE A 60 -12.99 4.35 -12.11
C ILE A 60 -12.54 3.03 -12.71
N ALA A 61 -13.36 2.49 -13.60
CA ALA A 61 -13.00 1.41 -14.53
C ALA A 61 -12.00 1.89 -15.63
N ALA A 62 -11.14 2.88 -15.35
CA ALA A 62 -10.57 3.72 -16.41
C ALA A 62 -9.08 4.12 -16.26
N GLN A 63 -8.20 3.33 -15.62
CA GLN A 63 -6.78 3.73 -15.56
C GLN A 63 -5.72 2.67 -15.89
N TYR A 64 -6.10 1.46 -16.33
CA TYR A 64 -5.17 0.56 -17.01
C TYR A 64 -5.91 -0.18 -18.13
N PRO A 65 -5.91 0.31 -19.38
CA PRO A 65 -6.20 -0.57 -20.51
C PRO A 65 -5.09 -1.62 -20.56
N ALA A 66 -5.47 -2.88 -20.63
CA ALA A 66 -4.56 -3.94 -21.03
C ALA A 66 -4.02 -3.58 -22.42
N GLY A 67 -2.73 -3.25 -22.47
CA GLY A 67 -1.92 -3.18 -23.67
C GLY A 67 -0.90 -4.29 -23.62
#